data_AF-A0A1G1CIX4-F1
#
_entry.id   AF-A0A1G1CIX4-F1
#
_cell.length_a   1.000
_cell.length_b   1.000
_cell.length_c   1.000
_cell.angle_alpha   90.00
_cell.angle_beta   90.00
_cell.angle_gamma   90.00
#
_symmetry.space_group_name_H-M   'P 1'
#
loop_
_entity.id
_entity.type
_entity.pdbx_description
1 polymer ?
#
loop_
_entity_poly.entity_id
_entity_poly.type
_entity_poly.pdbx_seq_one_letter_code
_entity_poly.pdbx_strand_id
1 'polypeptide(L)'
;MREAPVFKQGSPYRVRELMKGRKMEQKVIKTGNSLAVTIPAKFVREVGLRVGDRVKAMIKPGKGVMEYTFLEMRQLPLSGKLLKRS
;
A
#
# COMPACT_ATOMS: atom_id res chain seq x y z
N MET A 1 -14.05 -6.95 30.67
CA MET A 1 -14.40 -5.91 29.68
C MET A 1 -13.20 -4.98 29.55
N ARG A 2 -12.57 -4.87 28.37
CA ARG A 2 -11.49 -3.90 28.16
C ARG A 2 -12.12 -2.63 27.60
N GLU A 3 -12.03 -1.53 28.34
CA GLU A 3 -12.55 -0.24 27.91
C GLU A 3 -11.86 0.20 26.61
N ALA A 4 -12.65 0.74 25.67
CA ALA A 4 -12.12 1.33 24.45
C ALA A 4 -11.39 2.64 24.80
N PRO A 5 -10.18 2.89 24.26
CA PRO A 5 -9.46 4.12 24.57
C PRO A 5 -10.21 5.34 24.05
N VAL A 6 -10.42 6.34 24.91
CA VAL A 6 -11.06 7.62 24.57
C VAL A 6 -10.06 8.48 23.79
N PHE A 7 -10.36 8.72 22.52
CA PHE A 7 -9.51 9.48 21.60
C PHE A 7 -9.67 11.00 21.82
N LYS A 8 -8.59 11.70 22.20
CA LYS A 8 -8.56 13.17 22.27
C LYS A 8 -7.91 13.78 21.02
N GLN A 9 -8.49 14.86 20.50
CA GLN A 9 -7.93 15.62 19.37
C GLN A 9 -6.56 16.21 19.75
N GLY A 10 -5.55 15.98 18.91
CA GLY A 10 -4.16 16.43 19.12
C GLY A 10 -3.14 15.35 19.51
N SER A 11 -3.57 14.09 19.65
CA SER A 11 -2.67 13.01 20.07
C SER A 11 -1.68 12.55 18.96
N PRO A 12 -0.36 12.47 19.23
CA PRO A 12 0.65 12.00 18.26
C PRO A 12 0.48 10.53 17.85
N TYR A 13 -0.31 9.76 18.60
CA TYR A 13 -0.69 8.39 18.23
C TYR A 13 -1.54 8.33 16.95
N ARG A 14 -2.22 9.44 16.58
CA ARG A 14 -3.03 9.52 15.35
C ARG A 14 -2.18 9.35 14.08
N VAL A 15 -0.95 9.86 14.06
CA VAL A 15 -0.04 9.79 12.90
C VAL A 15 0.57 8.39 12.75
N ARG A 16 0.98 7.77 13.86
CA ARG A 16 1.54 6.40 13.84
C ARG A 16 0.50 5.35 13.48
N GLU A 17 -0.75 5.56 13.87
CA GLU A 17 -1.86 4.66 13.55
C GLU A 17 -2.35 4.82 12.10
N LEU A 18 -2.29 6.04 11.53
CA LEU A 18 -2.47 6.28 10.09
C LEU A 18 -1.35 5.64 9.23
N MET A 19 -0.13 5.58 9.76
CA MET A 19 1.03 4.90 9.14
C MET A 19 1.06 3.39 9.40
N LYS A 20 0.13 2.86 10.22
CA LYS A 20 0.06 1.45 10.58
C LYS A 20 -0.59 0.69 9.42
N GLY A 21 0.24 0.22 8.49
CA GLY A 21 -0.20 -0.64 7.40
C GLY A 21 -1.05 -1.81 7.93
N ARG A 22 -2.14 -2.12 7.25
CA ARG A 22 -2.95 -3.30 7.60
C ARG A 22 -2.17 -4.56 7.20
N LYS A 23 -2.02 -5.51 8.11
CA LYS A 23 -1.52 -6.85 7.79
C LYS A 23 -2.61 -7.60 7.04
N MET A 24 -2.28 -8.11 5.86
CA MET A 24 -3.14 -8.95 5.04
C MET A 24 -2.34 -10.18 4.63
N GLU A 25 -2.93 -11.36 4.77
CA GLU A 25 -2.37 -12.59 4.25
C GLU A 25 -2.88 -12.79 2.83
N GLN A 26 -1.98 -13.13 1.92
CA GLN A 26 -2.27 -13.35 0.50
C GLN A 26 -1.79 -14.74 0.10
N LYS A 27 -2.54 -15.40 -0.78
CA LYS A 27 -2.14 -16.69 -1.34
C LYS A 27 -1.15 -16.50 -2.48
N VAL A 28 -0.21 -17.44 -2.60
CA VAL A 28 0.64 -17.56 -3.77
C VAL A 28 -0.16 -18.23 -4.88
N ILE A 29 -0.12 -17.67 -6.08
CA ILE A 29 -0.81 -18.18 -7.28
C ILE A 29 0.20 -18.57 -8.36
N LYS A 30 -0.16 -19.56 -9.20
CA LYS A 30 0.66 -20.00 -10.34
C LYS A 30 0.46 -19.05 -11.52
N THR A 31 1.56 -18.59 -12.12
CA THR A 31 1.54 -17.71 -13.30
C THR A 31 2.55 -18.19 -14.35
N GLY A 32 2.10 -18.96 -15.34
CA GLY A 32 2.99 -19.58 -16.32
C GLY A 32 4.07 -20.43 -15.63
N ASN A 33 5.35 -20.17 -15.93
CA ASN A 33 6.48 -20.86 -15.29
C ASN A 33 6.86 -20.34 -13.90
N SER A 34 6.17 -19.32 -13.39
CA SER A 34 6.51 -18.61 -12.14
C SER A 34 5.36 -18.65 -11.12
N LEU A 35 5.61 -18.04 -9.95
CA LEU A 35 4.63 -17.81 -8.90
C LEU A 35 4.45 -16.31 -8.69
N ALA A 36 3.26 -15.90 -8.25
CA ALA A 36 2.94 -14.51 -7.96
C ALA A 36 2.14 -14.35 -6.66
N VAL A 37 2.18 -13.14 -6.11
CA VAL A 37 1.32 -12.67 -5.03
C VAL A 37 0.55 -11.44 -5.51
N THR A 38 -0.70 -11.29 -5.07
CA THR A 38 -1.53 -10.17 -5.50
C THR A 38 -1.27 -8.91 -4.69
N ILE A 39 -1.00 -7.80 -5.38
CA ILE A 39 -0.91 -6.48 -4.77
C ILE A 39 -2.33 -5.98 -4.45
N PRO A 40 -2.63 -5.59 -3.20
CA PRO A 40 -3.96 -5.13 -2.82
C PRO A 40 -4.42 -3.92 -3.67
N ALA A 41 -5.65 -3.97 -4.18
CA ALA A 41 -6.21 -2.92 -5.05
C ALA A 41 -6.20 -1.53 -4.42
N LYS A 42 -6.38 -1.43 -3.09
CA LYS A 42 -6.29 -0.17 -2.37
C LYS A 42 -4.90 0.45 -2.49
N PHE A 43 -3.85 -0.34 -2.27
CA PHE A 43 -2.47 0.11 -2.41
C PHE A 43 -2.18 0.55 -3.86
N VAL A 44 -2.57 -0.28 -4.84
CA VAL A 44 -2.41 0.06 -6.28
C VAL A 44 -2.98 1.44 -6.60
N ARG A 45 -4.19 1.74 -6.09
CA ARG A 45 -4.84 3.06 -6.29
C ARG A 45 -4.10 4.18 -5.58
N GLU A 46 -3.73 3.98 -4.31
CA GLU A 46 -3.10 5.02 -3.48
C GLU A 46 -1.73 5.44 -4.02
N VAL A 47 -0.93 4.50 -4.53
CA VAL A 47 0.40 4.79 -5.10
C VAL A 47 0.41 4.95 -6.63
N GLY A 48 -0.74 4.77 -7.28
CA GLY A 48 -0.91 4.98 -8.72
C GLY A 48 -0.20 3.96 -9.61
N LEU A 49 -0.06 2.70 -9.13
CA LEU A 49 0.64 1.63 -9.85
C LEU A 49 -0.12 1.18 -11.11
N ARG A 50 0.64 0.83 -12.14
CA ARG A 50 0.16 0.33 -13.43
C ARG A 50 0.89 -0.94 -13.84
N VAL A 51 0.25 -1.68 -14.73
CA VAL A 51 0.89 -2.83 -15.39
C VAL A 51 2.07 -2.32 -16.23
N GLY A 52 3.24 -2.93 -16.04
CA GLY A 52 4.48 -2.55 -16.73
C GLY A 52 5.41 -1.64 -15.92
N ASP A 53 4.95 -1.10 -14.78
CA ASP A 53 5.80 -0.27 -13.91
C ASP A 53 7.00 -1.08 -13.38
N ARG A 54 8.16 -0.43 -13.30
CA ARG A 54 9.37 -1.08 -12.78
C ARG A 54 9.37 -1.20 -11.26
N VAL A 55 9.82 -2.35 -10.78
CA VAL A 55 9.93 -2.66 -9.35
C VAL A 55 11.33 -3.20 -9.06
N LYS A 56 11.93 -2.73 -7.97
CA LYS A 56 13.18 -3.31 -7.45
C LYS A 56 12.83 -4.40 -6.43
N ALA A 57 13.33 -5.60 -6.63
CA ALA A 57 13.15 -6.72 -5.71
C ALA A 57 14.44 -7.00 -4.93
N MET A 58 14.34 -7.14 -3.61
CA MET A 58 15.41 -7.63 -2.76
C MET A 58 14.96 -8.95 -2.11
N ILE A 59 15.69 -10.02 -2.40
CA ILE A 59 15.36 -11.37 -1.93
C ILE A 59 16.32 -11.76 -0.81
N LYS A 60 15.78 -12.14 0.34
CA LYS A 60 16.53 -12.62 1.51
C LYS A 60 16.10 -14.08 1.80
N PRO A 61 16.63 -15.06 1.05
CA PRO A 61 16.10 -16.43 1.06
C PRO A 61 16.22 -17.09 2.44
N GLY A 62 17.31 -16.87 3.17
CA GLY A 62 17.49 -17.40 4.54
C GLY A 62 16.49 -16.86 5.58
N LYS A 63 15.71 -15.82 5.25
CA LYS A 63 14.65 -15.27 6.09
C LYS A 63 13.24 -15.54 5.54
N GLY A 64 13.13 -16.12 4.34
CA GLY A 64 11.85 -16.23 3.64
C GLY A 64 11.22 -14.87 3.32
N VAL A 65 12.02 -13.81 3.18
CA VAL A 65 11.54 -12.44 2.96
C VAL A 65 11.89 -11.96 1.57
N MET A 66 10.93 -11.34 0.91
CA MET A 66 11.11 -10.61 -0.34
C MET A 66 10.52 -9.20 -0.19
N GLU A 67 11.34 -8.20 -0.45
CA GLU A 67 10.98 -6.79 -0.34
C GLU A 67 10.91 -6.17 -1.75
N TYR A 68 9.81 -5.50 -2.04
CA TYR A 68 9.58 -4.82 -3.31
C TYR A 68 9.52 -3.31 -3.11
N THR A 69 10.35 -2.57 -3.83
CA THR A 69 10.30 -1.11 -3.90
C THR A 69 9.74 -0.69 -5.25
N PHE A 70 8.59 -0.05 -5.23
CA PHE A 70 7.93 0.51 -6.40
C PHE A 70 8.53 1.88 -6.73
N LEU A 71 9.10 2.02 -7.92
CA LEU A 71 9.90 3.21 -8.27
C LEU A 71 9.05 4.33 -8.89
N GLU A 72 8.00 3.96 -9.61
CA GLU A 72 7.16 4.87 -10.39
C GLU A 72 5.88 5.24 -9.62
N MET A 73 6.01 5.70 -8.38
CA MET A 73 4.85 6.18 -7.62
C MET A 73 4.33 7.47 -8.25
N ARG A 74 3.09 7.43 -8.74
CA ARG A 74 2.44 8.57 -9.34
C ARG A 74 1.55 9.21 -8.29
N GLN A 75 1.73 10.50 -8.06
CA GLN A 75 0.76 11.26 -7.30
C GLN A 75 -0.59 11.13 -8.02
N LEU A 76 -1.62 10.68 -7.30
CA LEU A 76 -2.97 10.67 -7.84
C LEU A 76 -3.28 12.08 -8.34
N PRO A 77 -3.82 12.23 -9.57
CA PRO A 77 -4.28 13.53 -10.02
C PRO A 77 -5.24 14.06 -8.96
N LEU A 78 -4.95 15.25 -8.42
CA LEU A 78 -5.86 15.96 -7.53
C LEU A 78 -7.19 15.97 -8.28
N SER A 79 -8.21 15.30 -7.74
CA SER A 79 -9.51 15.17 -8.38
C SER A 79 -10.02 16.56 -8.72
N GLY A 80 -9.86 16.95 -9.97
CA GLY A 80 -10.15 18.27 -10.47
C GLY A 80 -11.65 18.47 -10.51
N LYS A 81 -12.26 18.80 -9.36
CA LYS A 81 -13.28 19.84 -9.36
C LYS A 81 -12.55 21.19 -9.45
N LEU A 82 -11.78 21.35 -10.52
CA LEU A 82 -11.02 22.56 -10.80
C LEU A 82 -11.95 23.48 -11.60
N LEU A 83 -12.61 24.39 -10.88
CA LEU A 83 -13.23 25.62 -11.34
C LEU A 83 -14.35 25.47 -12.40
N LYS A 84 -15.58 25.29 -11.93
CA LYS A 84 -16.76 25.80 -12.66
C LYS A 84 -16.73 27.33 -12.51
N ARG A 85 -16.13 28.03 -13.47
CA ARG A 85 -16.24 29.50 -13.57
C ARG A 85 -17.70 29.83 -13.93
N SER A 86 -18.38 30.47 -13.00
CA SER A 86 -19.62 31.24 -13.18
C SER A 86 -19.38 32.43 -14.10
#